data_AF-A0A939XHX2-F1
#
_entry.id   AF-A0A939XHX2-F1
#
_cell.length_a   1.000
_cell.length_b   1.000
_cell.length_c   1.000
_cell.angle_alpha   90.00
_cell.angle_beta   90.00
_cell.angle_gamma   90.00
#
_symmetry.space_group_name_H-M   'P 1'
#
loop_
_entity.id
_entity.type
_entity.pdbx_description
1 polymer ?
#
loop_
_entity_poly.entity_id
_entity_poly.type
_entity_poly.pdbx_seq_one_letter_code
_entity_poly.pdbx_strand_id
1 'polypeptide(L)'
;MNIPEGVTAIHDYAFINASGLTSVTIGNAVTSIGDYAFSGCSGLVYLTIGNAVTSIGDYAFSNCRGINVITIPNTVTSVGDYAFWACSVLATVTIGNAVASIGDGAFYGCCGLSEIHSLNTVPPTVGINAFNGVPDSIQVYVLCGRVGEYADADGWSQFTNFVEGSAYAFTAVSNNNSMGTVQILTMPTCTNSQAVVSAVANSGYRFDHWSDGATTNPYSLNVTGDMTLTAYFVSVGGGTEGIDEVDSDKVKVYARGREIVIEGVESGDALVYDVMGRIVHKGLIDGFIHVNAAGIYMVKVGEREARKVVVR
;
A
#
# COMPACT_ATOMS: atom_id res chain seq x y z
N MET A 1 -12.61 -6.55 1.29
CA MET A 1 -13.25 -6.83 2.61
C MET A 1 -12.39 -6.21 3.69
N ASN A 2 -12.98 -5.53 4.66
CA ASN A 2 -12.27 -5.06 5.86
C ASN A 2 -12.71 -5.92 7.04
N ILE A 3 -11.76 -6.53 7.75
CA ILE A 3 -12.04 -7.21 9.01
C ILE A 3 -12.35 -6.13 10.07
N PRO A 4 -13.51 -6.17 10.76
CA PRO A 4 -13.93 -5.11 11.67
C PRO A 4 -12.97 -4.87 12.83
N GLU A 5 -12.97 -3.64 13.34
CA GLU A 5 -12.32 -3.33 14.62
C GLU A 5 -12.94 -4.17 15.74
N GLY A 6 -12.10 -4.77 16.59
CA GLY A 6 -12.52 -5.66 17.67
C GLY A 6 -12.41 -7.16 17.37
N VAL A 7 -12.21 -7.57 16.11
CA VAL A 7 -11.83 -8.96 15.81
C VAL A 7 -10.37 -9.15 16.22
N THR A 8 -10.13 -10.09 17.15
CA THR A 8 -8.78 -10.40 17.65
C THR A 8 -8.16 -11.64 17.03
N ALA A 9 -8.94 -12.50 16.39
CA ALA A 9 -8.46 -13.69 15.72
C ALA A 9 -9.29 -13.97 14.46
N ILE A 10 -8.63 -14.46 13.42
CA ILE A 10 -9.30 -15.07 12.26
C ILE A 10 -9.15 -16.57 12.45
N HIS A 11 -10.25 -17.27 12.69
CA HIS A 11 -10.23 -18.70 12.95
C HIS A 11 -9.99 -19.54 11.70
N ASP A 12 -9.71 -20.82 11.93
CA ASP A 12 -9.46 -21.79 10.89
C ASP A 12 -10.61 -21.82 9.87
N TYR A 13 -10.26 -21.97 8.60
CA TYR A 13 -11.20 -22.07 7.48
C TYR A 13 -12.16 -20.88 7.27
N ALA A 14 -12.01 -19.76 7.99
CA ALA A 14 -13.00 -18.66 8.02
C ALA A 14 -13.45 -18.15 6.64
N PHE A 15 -12.55 -18.10 5.67
CA PHE A 15 -12.77 -17.63 4.30
C PHE A 15 -12.27 -18.62 3.25
N ILE A 16 -12.20 -19.92 3.58
CA ILE A 16 -11.72 -20.93 2.64
C ILE A 16 -12.51 -20.90 1.32
N ASN A 17 -11.81 -20.98 0.19
CA ASN A 17 -12.34 -20.98 -1.18
C ASN A 17 -13.22 -19.77 -1.52
N ALA A 18 -13.05 -18.63 -0.85
CA ALA A 18 -13.76 -17.40 -1.18
C ALA A 18 -13.20 -16.77 -2.47
N SER A 19 -13.44 -17.40 -3.63
CA SER A 19 -12.87 -17.00 -4.93
C SER A 19 -13.31 -15.61 -5.41
N GLY A 20 -14.44 -15.08 -4.92
CA GLY A 20 -14.90 -13.72 -5.17
C GLY A 20 -14.23 -12.64 -4.30
N LEU A 21 -13.41 -13.04 -3.31
CA LEU A 21 -12.72 -12.12 -2.41
C LEU A 21 -11.48 -11.55 -3.12
N THR A 22 -11.54 -10.29 -3.55
CA THR A 22 -10.44 -9.64 -4.30
C THR A 22 -9.49 -8.84 -3.43
N SER A 23 -9.96 -8.41 -2.25
CA SER A 23 -9.19 -7.65 -1.29
C SER A 23 -9.50 -8.04 0.15
N VAL A 24 -8.48 -8.07 1.00
CA VAL A 24 -8.58 -8.29 2.44
C VAL A 24 -7.69 -7.30 3.17
N THR A 25 -8.29 -6.57 4.10
CA THR A 25 -7.58 -5.76 5.10
C THR A 25 -7.81 -6.38 6.47
N ILE A 26 -6.78 -6.99 7.03
CA ILE A 26 -6.76 -7.55 8.38
C ILE A 26 -6.45 -6.41 9.34
N GLY A 27 -7.34 -6.15 10.30
CA GLY A 27 -7.23 -5.04 11.24
C GLY A 27 -6.08 -5.21 12.23
N ASN A 28 -5.62 -4.08 12.79
CA ASN A 28 -4.52 -4.03 13.77
C ASN A 28 -4.86 -4.63 15.15
N ALA A 29 -6.08 -5.11 15.38
CA ALA A 29 -6.44 -5.84 16.60
C ALA A 29 -6.29 -7.36 16.45
N VAL A 30 -6.15 -7.86 15.22
CA VAL A 30 -6.02 -9.30 14.96
C VAL A 30 -4.60 -9.74 15.36
N THR A 31 -4.52 -10.73 16.25
CA THR A 31 -3.25 -11.28 16.73
C THR A 31 -2.88 -12.60 16.07
N SER A 32 -3.83 -13.31 15.46
CA SER A 32 -3.58 -14.60 14.82
C SER A 32 -4.47 -14.84 13.59
N ILE A 33 -3.88 -15.49 12.59
CA ILE A 33 -4.58 -15.99 11.40
C ILE A 33 -4.50 -17.52 11.45
N GLY A 34 -5.65 -18.18 11.59
CA GLY A 34 -5.75 -19.62 11.76
C GLY A 34 -5.50 -20.41 10.49
N ASP A 35 -5.53 -21.73 10.64
CA ASP A 35 -5.17 -22.66 9.58
C ASP A 35 -6.20 -22.60 8.46
N TYR A 36 -5.73 -22.64 7.21
CA TYR A 36 -6.57 -22.55 6.02
C TYR A 36 -7.48 -21.30 5.94
N ALA A 37 -7.29 -20.28 6.78
CA ALA A 37 -8.23 -19.17 6.96
C ALA A 37 -8.63 -18.48 5.64
N PHE A 38 -7.72 -18.34 4.68
CA PHE A 38 -7.93 -17.80 3.34
C PHE A 38 -7.47 -18.76 2.24
N SER A 39 -7.32 -20.06 2.55
CA SER A 39 -6.91 -21.07 1.58
C SER A 39 -7.85 -21.08 0.37
N GLY A 40 -7.33 -21.10 -0.84
CA GLY A 40 -8.09 -21.14 -2.08
C GLY A 40 -8.79 -19.84 -2.45
N CYS A 41 -8.48 -18.70 -1.81
CA CYS A 41 -8.96 -17.37 -2.24
C CYS A 41 -8.25 -16.94 -3.54
N SER A 42 -8.52 -17.63 -4.65
CA SER A 42 -7.81 -17.44 -5.92
C SER A 42 -7.99 -16.06 -6.55
N GLY A 43 -9.06 -15.35 -6.20
CA GLY A 43 -9.33 -13.99 -6.65
C GLY A 43 -8.65 -12.90 -5.81
N LEU A 44 -8.01 -13.26 -4.68
CA LEU A 44 -7.41 -12.31 -3.76
C LEU A 44 -6.15 -11.71 -4.39
N VAL A 45 -6.18 -10.40 -4.64
CA VAL A 45 -5.09 -9.63 -5.24
C VAL A 45 -4.45 -8.71 -4.20
N TYR A 46 -5.27 -8.10 -3.34
CA TYR A 46 -4.83 -7.11 -2.36
C TYR A 46 -4.95 -7.67 -0.95
N LEU A 47 -3.82 -7.87 -0.27
CA LEU A 47 -3.77 -8.31 1.12
C LEU A 47 -3.01 -7.27 1.96
N THR A 48 -3.63 -6.80 3.04
CA THR A 48 -2.98 -6.03 4.10
C THR A 48 -3.09 -6.82 5.39
N ILE A 49 -1.94 -7.15 6.01
CA ILE A 49 -1.88 -7.85 7.31
C ILE A 49 -1.64 -6.79 8.40
N GLY A 50 -2.47 -6.81 9.45
CA GLY A 50 -2.36 -5.87 10.56
C GLY A 50 -1.10 -6.07 11.39
N ASN A 51 -0.62 -4.98 12.01
CA ASN A 51 0.66 -4.96 12.73
C ASN A 51 0.63 -5.63 14.11
N ALA A 52 -0.47 -6.27 14.52
CA ALA A 52 -0.53 -7.05 15.76
C ALA A 52 -0.51 -8.57 15.52
N VAL A 53 -0.54 -9.03 14.27
CA VAL A 53 -0.53 -10.45 13.95
C VAL A 53 0.82 -11.04 14.35
N THR A 54 0.81 -12.03 15.22
CA THR A 54 2.01 -12.72 15.69
C THR A 54 2.23 -14.07 15.01
N SER A 55 1.18 -14.65 14.42
CA SER A 55 1.25 -15.96 13.78
C SER A 55 0.36 -16.05 12.54
N ILE A 56 0.87 -16.73 11.51
CA ILE A 56 0.15 -17.14 10.31
C ILE A 56 0.11 -18.66 10.32
N GLY A 57 -1.09 -19.24 10.38
CA GLY A 57 -1.31 -20.67 10.48
C GLY A 57 -1.00 -21.46 9.20
N ASP A 58 -1.12 -22.77 9.32
CA ASP A 58 -0.82 -23.70 8.25
C ASP A 58 -1.81 -23.52 7.10
N TYR A 59 -1.32 -23.53 5.86
CA TYR A 59 -2.10 -23.30 4.64
C TYR A 59 -2.92 -22.00 4.62
N ALA A 60 -2.68 -21.04 5.53
CA ALA A 60 -3.55 -19.89 5.77
C ALA A 60 -3.90 -19.10 4.49
N PHE A 61 -2.97 -18.98 3.55
CA PHE A 61 -3.13 -18.33 2.25
C PHE A 61 -2.77 -19.25 1.08
N SER A 62 -2.84 -20.58 1.26
CA SER A 62 -2.50 -21.51 0.19
C SER A 62 -3.41 -21.32 -1.04
N ASN A 63 -2.89 -21.49 -2.25
CA ASN A 63 -3.59 -21.26 -3.53
C ASN A 63 -4.21 -19.86 -3.71
N CYS A 64 -3.72 -18.84 -3.02
CA CYS A 64 -4.08 -17.44 -3.31
C CYS A 64 -3.36 -16.95 -4.58
N ARG A 65 -3.79 -17.46 -5.74
CA ARG A 65 -3.13 -17.27 -7.05
C ARG A 65 -3.24 -15.86 -7.65
N GLY A 66 -3.92 -14.94 -7.00
CA GLY A 66 -4.00 -13.54 -7.40
C GLY A 66 -3.00 -12.61 -6.68
N ILE A 67 -2.42 -13.07 -5.57
CA ILE A 67 -1.55 -12.22 -4.73
C ILE A 67 -0.19 -12.10 -5.40
N ASN A 68 0.21 -10.88 -5.71
CA ASN A 68 1.50 -10.58 -6.34
C ASN A 68 2.56 -10.07 -5.36
N VAL A 69 2.16 -9.44 -4.25
CA VAL A 69 3.06 -8.91 -3.23
C VAL A 69 2.52 -9.27 -1.85
N ILE A 70 3.42 -9.73 -0.97
CA ILE A 70 3.11 -10.00 0.43
C ILE A 70 4.10 -9.25 1.33
N THR A 71 3.57 -8.56 2.34
CA THR A 71 4.37 -8.03 3.45
C THR A 71 3.94 -8.75 4.71
N ILE A 72 4.83 -9.59 5.26
CA ILE A 72 4.68 -10.22 6.56
C ILE A 72 5.11 -9.19 7.62
N PRO A 73 4.23 -8.75 8.54
CA PRO A 73 4.57 -7.70 9.49
C PRO A 73 5.73 -8.06 10.42
N ASN A 74 6.41 -7.02 10.92
CA ASN A 74 7.49 -7.11 11.90
C ASN A 74 7.08 -7.72 13.25
N THR A 75 5.80 -7.99 13.47
CA THR A 75 5.28 -8.64 14.69
C THR A 75 5.02 -10.12 14.52
N VAL A 76 5.03 -10.64 13.29
CA VAL A 76 4.87 -12.07 13.04
C VAL A 76 6.13 -12.81 13.46
N THR A 77 5.98 -13.79 14.35
CA THR A 77 7.08 -14.62 14.84
C THR A 77 7.17 -15.96 14.11
N SER A 78 6.07 -16.44 13.52
CA SER A 78 6.03 -17.73 12.84
C SER A 78 5.09 -17.73 11.64
N VAL A 79 5.57 -18.32 10.54
CA VAL A 79 4.79 -18.65 9.34
C VAL A 79 4.63 -20.16 9.28
N GLY A 80 3.38 -20.63 9.28
CA GLY A 80 3.04 -22.05 9.30
C GLY A 80 3.39 -22.82 8.02
N ASP A 81 3.19 -24.13 8.10
CA ASP A 81 3.46 -25.06 7.01
C ASP A 81 2.54 -24.75 5.84
N TYR A 82 3.09 -24.72 4.63
CA TYR A 82 2.35 -24.44 3.40
C TYR A 82 1.53 -23.13 3.39
N ALA A 83 1.82 -22.18 4.30
CA ALA A 83 1.03 -20.97 4.51
C ALA A 83 0.75 -20.18 3.22
N PHE A 84 1.69 -20.14 2.28
CA PHE A 84 1.58 -19.49 0.96
C PHE A 84 1.79 -20.48 -0.19
N TRP A 85 1.51 -21.76 0.03
CA TRP A 85 1.68 -22.81 -0.99
C TRP A 85 0.94 -22.47 -2.28
N ALA A 86 1.62 -22.61 -3.42
CA ALA A 86 1.08 -22.39 -4.76
C ALA A 86 0.48 -20.99 -5.00
N CYS A 87 1.00 -19.96 -4.33
CA CYS A 87 0.80 -18.55 -4.71
C CYS A 87 1.63 -18.22 -5.96
N SER A 88 1.28 -18.81 -7.10
CA SER A 88 2.13 -18.90 -8.30
C SER A 88 2.49 -17.57 -8.97
N VAL A 89 1.77 -16.49 -8.68
CA VAL A 89 2.03 -15.14 -9.26
C VAL A 89 2.67 -14.18 -8.24
N LEU A 90 2.96 -14.66 -7.03
CA LEU A 90 3.67 -13.89 -6.00
C LEU A 90 5.05 -13.54 -6.54
N ALA A 91 5.33 -12.26 -6.76
CA ALA A 91 6.59 -11.77 -7.28
C ALA A 91 7.54 -11.30 -6.16
N THR A 92 6.98 -10.70 -5.10
CA THR A 92 7.76 -10.13 -4.01
C THR A 92 7.19 -10.53 -2.66
N VAL A 93 8.06 -10.98 -1.75
CA VAL A 93 7.73 -11.14 -0.33
C VAL A 93 8.68 -10.34 0.54
N THR A 94 8.13 -9.60 1.49
CA THR A 94 8.88 -8.98 2.59
C THR A 94 8.62 -9.77 3.86
N ILE A 95 9.69 -10.20 4.52
CA ILE A 95 9.68 -10.99 5.75
C ILE A 95 10.07 -10.08 6.91
N GLY A 96 9.15 -9.93 7.87
CA GLY A 96 9.33 -9.05 9.03
C GLY A 96 10.46 -9.47 9.96
N ASN A 97 11.08 -8.50 10.63
CA ASN A 97 12.29 -8.70 11.42
C ASN A 97 12.14 -9.63 12.64
N ALA A 98 10.92 -9.91 13.10
CA ALA A 98 10.65 -10.84 14.19
C ALA A 98 10.36 -12.29 13.77
N VAL A 99 10.28 -12.58 12.45
CA VAL A 99 9.98 -13.93 11.96
C VAL A 99 11.12 -14.88 12.37
N ALA A 100 10.86 -15.78 13.31
CA ALA A 100 11.85 -16.74 13.78
C ALA A 100 11.84 -18.02 12.94
N SER A 101 10.68 -18.41 12.41
CA SER A 101 10.51 -19.66 11.67
C SER A 101 9.58 -19.53 10.47
N ILE A 102 9.95 -20.21 9.38
CA ILE A 102 9.16 -20.41 8.17
C ILE A 102 8.94 -21.92 8.01
N GLY A 103 7.68 -22.35 8.02
CA GLY A 103 7.29 -23.76 8.02
C GLY A 103 7.62 -24.54 6.75
N ASP A 104 7.38 -25.84 6.80
CA ASP A 104 7.59 -26.78 5.71
C ASP A 104 6.73 -26.38 4.51
N GLY A 105 7.33 -26.30 3.32
CA GLY A 105 6.64 -25.93 2.10
C GLY A 105 5.94 -24.56 2.12
N ALA A 106 6.25 -23.65 3.06
CA ALA A 106 5.52 -22.39 3.25
C ALA A 106 5.35 -21.55 1.96
N PHE A 107 6.35 -21.52 1.09
CA PHE A 107 6.33 -20.88 -0.24
C PHE A 107 6.52 -21.88 -1.39
N TYR A 108 6.20 -23.15 -1.16
CA TYR A 108 6.33 -24.18 -2.19
C TYR A 108 5.44 -23.83 -3.38
N GLY A 109 5.98 -23.89 -4.59
CA GLY A 109 5.26 -23.61 -5.83
C GLY A 109 5.00 -22.12 -6.09
N CYS A 110 5.63 -21.22 -5.35
CA CYS A 110 5.64 -19.77 -5.63
C CYS A 110 6.60 -19.44 -6.79
N CYS A 111 6.36 -20.02 -7.96
CA CYS A 111 7.25 -19.95 -9.13
C CYS A 111 7.39 -18.54 -9.74
N GLY A 112 6.50 -17.61 -9.40
CA GLY A 112 6.55 -16.22 -9.83
C GLY A 112 7.51 -15.34 -9.02
N LEU A 113 8.06 -15.85 -7.89
CA LEU A 113 8.90 -15.06 -7.01
C LEU A 113 10.16 -14.64 -7.76
N SER A 114 10.45 -13.34 -7.72
CA SER A 114 11.66 -12.72 -8.25
C SER A 114 12.48 -12.03 -7.17
N GLU A 115 11.84 -11.66 -6.05
CA GLU A 115 12.48 -10.95 -4.94
C GLU A 115 11.99 -11.44 -3.57
N ILE A 116 12.94 -11.64 -2.65
CA ILE A 116 12.68 -11.77 -1.22
C ILE A 116 13.41 -10.64 -0.50
N HIS A 117 12.71 -9.93 0.38
CA HIS A 117 13.28 -8.92 1.26
C HIS A 117 13.18 -9.42 2.71
N SER A 118 14.29 -9.87 3.28
CA SER A 118 14.34 -10.34 4.66
C SER A 118 14.87 -9.25 5.59
N LEU A 119 14.06 -8.89 6.58
CA LEU A 119 14.40 -7.83 7.54
C LEU A 119 15.02 -8.38 8.83
N ASN A 120 15.27 -9.69 8.91
CA ASN A 120 15.84 -10.30 10.11
C ASN A 120 17.36 -10.12 10.18
N THR A 121 17.84 -9.80 11.38
CA THR A 121 19.28 -9.76 11.72
C THR A 121 19.91 -11.14 11.88
N VAL A 122 19.09 -12.17 12.02
CA VAL A 122 19.48 -13.59 12.00
C VAL A 122 18.56 -14.29 11.01
N PRO A 123 19.05 -15.12 10.08
CA PRO A 123 18.20 -15.84 9.15
C PRO A 123 17.12 -16.65 9.90
N PRO A 124 15.83 -16.52 9.53
CA PRO A 124 14.78 -17.38 10.08
C PRO A 124 15.09 -18.85 9.81
N THR A 125 14.74 -19.75 10.72
CA THR A 125 14.83 -21.19 10.45
C THR A 125 13.82 -21.57 9.37
N VAL A 126 14.26 -22.35 8.38
CA VAL A 126 13.44 -22.69 7.21
C VAL A 126 13.13 -24.18 7.22
N GLY A 127 11.85 -24.51 7.12
CA GLY A 127 11.35 -25.88 7.01
C GLY A 127 11.71 -26.56 5.69
N ILE A 128 11.50 -27.87 5.65
CA ILE A 128 11.78 -28.71 4.50
C ILE A 128 10.98 -28.21 3.29
N ASN A 129 11.65 -28.06 2.15
CA ASN A 129 11.04 -27.63 0.89
C ASN A 129 10.30 -26.27 0.96
N ALA A 130 10.56 -25.42 1.96
CA ALA A 130 9.84 -24.16 2.13
C ALA A 130 9.79 -23.30 0.87
N PHE A 131 10.87 -23.26 0.08
CA PHE A 131 10.94 -22.52 -1.19
C PHE A 131 11.05 -23.43 -2.42
N ASN A 132 10.66 -24.70 -2.33
CA ASN A 132 10.74 -25.59 -3.49
C ASN A 132 9.85 -25.07 -4.65
N GLY A 133 10.41 -24.97 -5.85
CA GLY A 133 9.74 -24.38 -7.01
C GLY A 133 9.87 -22.85 -7.11
N VAL A 134 10.56 -22.21 -6.15
CA VAL A 134 11.06 -20.84 -6.30
C VAL A 134 12.39 -20.89 -7.07
N PRO A 135 12.63 -20.01 -8.07
CA PRO A 135 13.91 -19.97 -8.76
C PRO A 135 15.07 -19.66 -7.81
N ASP A 136 16.22 -20.31 -7.98
CA ASP A 136 17.43 -20.04 -7.19
C ASP A 136 18.12 -18.70 -7.55
N SER A 137 17.77 -18.14 -8.71
CA SER A 137 18.34 -16.92 -9.27
C SER A 137 17.65 -15.63 -8.82
N ILE A 138 16.64 -15.71 -7.95
CA ILE A 138 15.94 -14.54 -7.43
C ILE A 138 16.87 -13.62 -6.64
N GLN A 139 16.50 -12.35 -6.50
CA GLN A 139 17.24 -11.44 -5.63
C GLN A 139 16.76 -11.62 -4.19
N VAL A 140 17.69 -11.93 -3.28
CA VAL A 140 17.40 -11.99 -1.84
C VAL A 140 18.08 -10.82 -1.15
N TYR A 141 17.30 -9.80 -0.82
CA TYR A 141 17.74 -8.62 -0.09
C TYR A 141 17.76 -8.93 1.41
N VAL A 142 18.90 -8.70 2.06
CA VAL A 142 19.09 -8.91 3.50
C VAL A 142 19.63 -7.64 4.15
N LEU A 143 19.52 -7.50 5.48
CA LEU A 143 20.13 -6.37 6.18
C LEU A 143 21.65 -6.35 6.01
N CYS A 144 22.22 -5.16 6.17
CA CYS A 144 23.66 -4.95 6.03
C CYS A 144 24.53 -5.91 6.83
N GLY A 145 25.50 -6.52 6.14
CA GLY A 145 26.47 -7.44 6.70
C GLY A 145 25.90 -8.81 7.02
N ARG A 146 24.72 -9.16 6.49
CA ARG A 146 24.07 -10.45 6.77
C ARG A 146 24.21 -11.46 5.63
N VAL A 147 24.75 -11.09 4.47
CA VAL A 147 24.83 -12.00 3.30
C VAL A 147 25.49 -13.33 3.64
N GLY A 148 26.61 -13.33 4.39
CA GLY A 148 27.29 -14.57 4.79
C GLY A 148 26.41 -15.49 5.64
N GLU A 149 25.73 -14.92 6.65
CA GLU A 149 24.85 -15.68 7.54
C GLU A 149 23.69 -16.33 6.77
N TYR A 150 23.09 -15.62 5.81
CA TYR A 150 22.02 -16.16 4.97
C TYR A 150 22.52 -17.18 3.95
N ALA A 151 23.67 -16.94 3.33
CA ALA A 151 24.24 -17.85 2.33
C ALA A 151 24.61 -19.23 2.94
N ASP A 152 24.98 -19.25 4.23
CA ASP A 152 25.34 -20.48 4.95
C ASP A 152 24.14 -21.15 5.65
N ALA A 153 23.01 -20.46 5.80
CA ALA A 153 21.87 -20.97 6.55
C ALA A 153 21.05 -22.01 5.75
N ASP A 154 20.63 -23.08 6.44
CA ASP A 154 19.78 -24.12 5.87
C ASP A 154 18.48 -23.54 5.29
N GLY A 155 18.14 -23.96 4.08
CA GLY A 155 16.99 -23.48 3.32
C GLY A 155 17.22 -22.13 2.63
N TRP A 156 18.06 -21.23 3.16
CA TRP A 156 18.45 -19.99 2.46
C TRP A 156 19.56 -20.23 1.45
N SER A 157 20.48 -21.14 1.74
CA SER A 157 21.62 -21.52 0.90
C SER A 157 21.27 -22.05 -0.50
N GLN A 158 19.99 -22.28 -0.80
CA GLN A 158 19.52 -22.59 -2.15
C GLN A 158 19.57 -21.39 -3.11
N PHE A 159 19.53 -20.17 -2.58
CA PHE A 159 19.55 -18.96 -3.40
C PHE A 159 20.98 -18.53 -3.70
N THR A 160 21.19 -17.96 -4.89
CA THR A 160 22.53 -17.65 -5.41
C THR A 160 22.84 -16.16 -5.46
N ASN A 161 21.83 -15.30 -5.32
CA ASN A 161 21.95 -13.86 -5.54
C ASN A 161 21.45 -13.06 -4.33
N PHE A 162 22.29 -13.02 -3.30
CA PHE A 162 22.05 -12.19 -2.11
C PHE A 162 22.56 -10.77 -2.33
N VAL A 163 21.75 -9.80 -1.89
CA VAL A 163 22.03 -8.36 -2.02
C VAL A 163 21.99 -7.73 -0.65
N GLU A 164 23.05 -6.99 -0.31
CA GLU A 164 23.08 -6.16 0.90
C GLU A 164 22.09 -4.99 0.73
N GLY A 165 21.12 -4.92 1.63
CA GLY A 165 20.07 -3.91 1.66
C GLY A 165 20.39 -2.77 2.63
N SER A 166 19.41 -2.42 3.45
CA SER A 166 19.47 -1.32 4.41
C SER A 166 20.13 -1.71 5.73
N ALA A 167 20.64 -0.72 6.46
CA ALA A 167 21.19 -0.92 7.79
C ALA A 167 20.12 -1.26 8.85
N TYR A 168 18.87 -0.84 8.60
CA TYR A 168 17.73 -1.02 9.49
C TYR A 168 16.56 -1.66 8.73
N ALA A 169 15.68 -2.35 9.45
CA ALA A 169 14.46 -2.89 8.89
C ALA A 169 13.54 -1.73 8.44
N PHE A 170 13.29 -1.61 7.14
CA PHE A 170 12.43 -0.58 6.58
C PHE A 170 11.29 -1.21 5.77
N THR A 171 10.07 -0.84 6.09
CA THR A 171 8.88 -1.19 5.29
C THR A 171 8.06 0.06 5.01
N ALA A 172 7.42 0.08 3.85
CA ALA A 172 6.45 1.10 3.51
C ALA A 172 5.17 0.41 3.01
N VAL A 173 4.07 0.62 3.71
CA VAL A 173 2.82 -0.15 3.53
C VAL A 173 1.61 0.76 3.35
N SER A 174 0.54 0.25 2.77
CA SER A 174 -0.75 0.94 2.72
C SER A 174 -1.58 0.56 3.94
N ASN A 175 -2.34 1.51 4.49
CA ASN A 175 -3.37 1.21 5.48
C ASN A 175 -4.49 0.31 4.91
N ASN A 176 -4.70 0.34 3.58
CA ASN A 176 -5.66 -0.49 2.89
C ASN A 176 -5.27 -0.64 1.41
N ASN A 177 -4.79 -1.83 1.02
CA ASN A 177 -4.35 -2.09 -0.35
C ASN A 177 -5.47 -2.01 -1.41
N SER A 178 -6.75 -2.00 -1.02
CA SER A 178 -7.84 -1.71 -1.96
C SER A 178 -8.00 -0.22 -2.27
N MET A 179 -7.52 0.67 -1.41
CA MET A 179 -7.59 2.13 -1.58
C MET A 179 -6.35 2.70 -2.28
N GLY A 180 -5.21 2.06 -2.12
CA GLY A 180 -3.97 2.42 -2.78
C GLY A 180 -2.82 1.55 -2.29
N THR A 181 -1.71 1.59 -3.00
CA THR A 181 -0.49 0.85 -2.68
C THR A 181 0.66 1.80 -2.42
N VAL A 182 1.75 1.28 -1.85
CA VAL A 182 3.00 2.02 -1.69
C VAL A 182 4.06 1.39 -2.58
N GLN A 183 4.77 2.22 -3.32
CA GLN A 183 5.96 1.85 -4.09
C GLN A 183 7.19 2.40 -3.39
N ILE A 184 8.18 1.55 -3.13
CA ILE A 184 9.50 1.99 -2.69
C ILE A 184 10.30 2.27 -3.96
N LEU A 185 10.52 3.55 -4.27
CA LEU A 185 11.26 3.99 -5.46
C LEU A 185 12.77 3.90 -5.25
N THR A 186 13.21 4.12 -4.01
CA THR A 186 14.61 3.98 -3.60
C THR A 186 14.63 3.32 -2.23
N MET A 187 15.20 2.11 -2.15
CA MET A 187 15.52 1.46 -0.88
C MET A 187 16.78 2.11 -0.26
N PRO A 188 16.82 2.29 1.07
CA PRO A 188 18.05 2.65 1.75
C PRO A 188 19.07 1.51 1.62
N THR A 189 20.35 1.88 1.68
CA THR A 189 21.48 0.95 1.59
C THR A 189 22.36 1.04 2.84
N CYS A 190 23.40 0.22 2.92
CA CYS A 190 24.36 0.25 4.03
C CYS A 190 25.07 1.58 4.24
N THR A 191 25.23 2.37 3.17
CA THR A 191 25.97 3.63 3.21
C THR A 191 25.09 4.84 2.97
N ASN A 192 23.81 4.63 2.61
CA ASN A 192 22.85 5.70 2.38
C ASN A 192 21.52 5.38 3.08
N SER A 193 21.21 6.15 4.12
CA SER A 193 19.96 6.03 4.88
C SER A 193 18.73 6.57 4.13
N GLN A 194 18.90 7.22 2.99
CA GLN A 194 17.80 7.85 2.27
C GLN A 194 16.92 6.80 1.58
N ALA A 195 15.63 6.82 1.90
CA ALA A 195 14.59 6.12 1.17
C ALA A 195 13.74 7.12 0.37
N VAL A 196 13.15 6.65 -0.73
CA VAL A 196 12.14 7.38 -1.47
C VAL A 196 10.94 6.47 -1.68
N VAL A 197 9.77 6.91 -1.25
CA VAL A 197 8.52 6.16 -1.34
C VAL A 197 7.46 6.97 -2.09
N SER A 198 6.54 6.28 -2.74
CA SER A 198 5.43 6.88 -3.46
C SER A 198 4.14 6.15 -3.11
N ALA A 199 3.14 6.89 -2.64
CA ALA A 199 1.79 6.39 -2.44
C ALA A 199 1.01 6.48 -3.75
N VAL A 200 0.49 5.36 -4.24
CA VAL A 200 -0.27 5.26 -5.49
C VAL A 200 -1.72 4.92 -5.15
N ALA A 201 -2.61 5.91 -5.27
CA ALA A 201 -4.03 5.70 -4.98
C ALA A 201 -4.71 4.92 -6.11
N ASN A 202 -5.59 3.99 -5.73
CA ASN A 202 -6.50 3.34 -6.66
C ASN A 202 -7.63 4.31 -7.06
N SER A 203 -8.33 3.99 -8.16
CA SER A 203 -9.48 4.79 -8.62
C SER A 203 -10.53 4.97 -7.51
N GLY A 204 -11.00 6.21 -7.31
CA GLY A 204 -11.95 6.57 -6.26
C GLY A 204 -11.33 6.94 -4.91
N TYR A 205 -10.01 6.88 -4.78
CA TYR A 205 -9.27 7.21 -3.56
C TYR A 205 -8.19 8.26 -3.82
N ARG A 206 -7.68 8.85 -2.75
CA ARG A 206 -6.50 9.72 -2.77
C ARG A 206 -5.59 9.40 -1.59
N PHE A 207 -4.30 9.63 -1.78
CA PHE A 207 -3.35 9.71 -0.67
C PHE A 207 -3.69 10.90 0.23
N ASP A 208 -3.61 10.71 1.54
CA ASP A 208 -3.91 11.72 2.56
C ASP A 208 -2.62 12.16 3.27
N HIS A 209 -1.95 11.23 3.96
CA HIS A 209 -0.69 11.47 4.67
C HIS A 209 0.09 10.16 4.92
N TRP A 210 1.37 10.29 5.23
CA TRP A 210 2.20 9.22 5.76
C TRP A 210 2.06 9.15 7.29
N SER A 211 2.38 8.00 7.91
CA SER A 211 2.20 7.79 9.36
C SER A 211 3.00 8.71 10.28
N ASP A 212 4.01 9.41 9.76
CA ASP A 212 4.76 10.45 10.47
C ASP A 212 4.17 11.87 10.30
N GLY A 213 3.04 11.98 9.59
CA GLY A 213 2.33 13.23 9.30
C GLY A 213 2.77 13.92 8.01
N ALA A 214 3.76 13.40 7.27
CA ALA A 214 4.17 14.01 6.01
C ALA A 214 3.07 13.89 4.93
N THR A 215 2.89 14.94 4.12
CA THR A 215 1.90 14.99 3.03
C THR A 215 2.52 15.06 1.64
N THR A 216 3.85 15.14 1.54
CA THR A 216 4.58 15.13 0.27
C THR A 216 4.52 13.73 -0.35
N ASN A 217 4.36 13.65 -1.67
CA ASN A 217 4.34 12.39 -2.41
C ASN A 217 4.86 12.61 -3.86
N PRO A 218 5.97 11.99 -4.29
CA PRO A 218 6.82 11.05 -3.55
C PRO A 218 7.46 11.67 -2.30
N TYR A 219 7.70 10.87 -1.28
CA TYR A 219 8.31 11.29 -0.01
C TYR A 219 9.72 10.75 0.12
N SER A 220 10.66 11.63 0.45
CA SER A 220 12.04 11.26 0.76
C SER A 220 12.29 11.43 2.26
N LEU A 221 12.82 10.38 2.88
CA LEU A 221 13.10 10.35 4.31
C LEU A 221 14.43 9.64 4.59
N ASN A 222 14.99 9.90 5.77
CA ASN A 222 16.16 9.18 6.28
C ASN A 222 15.71 8.09 7.26
N VAL A 223 16.09 6.84 6.98
CA VAL A 223 15.86 5.71 7.86
C VAL A 223 17.00 5.61 8.87
N THR A 224 16.72 5.98 10.12
CA THR A 224 17.71 6.04 11.21
C THR A 224 17.54 4.96 12.28
N GLY A 225 16.53 4.10 12.10
CA GLY A 225 16.21 2.96 12.94
C GLY A 225 15.15 2.08 12.27
N ASP A 226 14.85 0.94 12.86
CA ASP A 226 13.79 0.05 12.36
C ASP A 226 12.44 0.79 12.33
N MET A 227 11.77 0.78 11.19
CA MET A 227 10.50 1.48 11.04
C MET A 227 9.59 0.89 9.95
N THR A 228 8.28 1.12 10.15
CA THR A 228 7.24 0.91 9.15
C THR A 228 6.57 2.26 8.88
N LEU A 229 6.67 2.74 7.64
CA LEU A 229 5.96 3.93 7.18
C LEU A 229 4.63 3.51 6.55
N THR A 230 3.50 4.01 7.05
CA THR A 230 2.18 3.68 6.49
C THR A 230 1.65 4.85 5.67
N ALA A 231 1.25 4.61 4.42
CA ALA A 231 0.46 5.56 3.64
C ALA A 231 -1.02 5.41 4.00
N TYR A 232 -1.66 6.52 4.36
CA TYR A 232 -3.09 6.58 4.59
C TYR A 232 -3.79 7.10 3.34
N PHE A 233 -4.74 6.30 2.85
CA PHE A 233 -5.63 6.68 1.77
C PHE A 233 -7.02 6.97 2.32
N VAL A 234 -7.73 7.86 1.64
CA VAL A 234 -9.13 8.21 1.95
C VAL A 234 -9.97 8.17 0.68
N SER A 235 -11.26 7.88 0.81
CA SER A 235 -12.18 7.96 -0.32
C SER A 235 -12.25 9.38 -0.85
N VAL A 236 -12.23 9.53 -2.16
CA VAL A 236 -12.67 10.76 -2.81
C VAL A 236 -14.19 10.75 -2.72
N GLY A 237 -14.74 11.42 -1.70
CA GLY A 237 -16.14 11.30 -1.29
C GLY A 237 -17.14 11.29 -2.46
N GLY A 238 -17.98 10.26 -2.50
CA GLY A 238 -19.23 10.23 -3.27
C GLY A 238 -20.36 10.81 -2.41
N GLY A 239 -20.30 12.10 -2.08
CA GLY A 239 -21.27 12.79 -1.25
C GLY A 239 -21.26 14.28 -1.56
N THR A 240 -22.42 14.90 -1.52
CA THR A 240 -22.65 16.33 -1.73
C THR A 240 -21.79 17.20 -0.81
N GLU A 241 -20.90 18.00 -1.38
CA GLU A 241 -20.38 19.23 -0.76
C GLU A 241 -20.71 20.42 -1.67
N GLY A 242 -21.98 20.84 -1.67
CA GLY A 242 -22.23 22.13 -1.03
C GLY A 242 -22.34 21.79 0.46
N ILE A 243 -21.68 22.46 1.39
CA ILE A 243 -21.56 23.90 1.55
C ILE A 243 -20.33 24.10 2.43
N ASP A 244 -19.25 24.69 1.92
CA ASP A 244 -18.36 25.44 2.82
C ASP A 244 -19.10 26.75 3.11
N GLU A 245 -19.92 26.71 4.16
CA GLU A 245 -20.52 27.90 4.74
C GLU A 245 -19.68 28.33 5.94
N VAL A 246 -18.49 28.86 5.68
CA VAL A 246 -17.79 29.78 6.60
C VAL A 246 -16.88 30.71 5.78
N ASP A 247 -17.43 31.79 5.22
CA ASP A 247 -16.87 33.15 5.32
C ASP A 247 -17.78 34.18 4.62
N SER A 248 -17.73 35.41 5.13
CA SER A 248 -18.45 36.66 4.86
C SER A 248 -18.62 37.16 3.41
N ASP A 249 -18.23 36.39 2.40
CA ASP A 249 -18.40 36.73 0.98
C ASP A 249 -19.33 35.71 0.31
N LYS A 250 -20.56 36.14 -0.02
CA LYS A 250 -21.67 35.34 -0.61
C LYS A 250 -21.37 34.71 -1.99
N VAL A 251 -20.10 34.60 -2.39
CA VAL A 251 -19.67 34.01 -3.66
C VAL A 251 -19.69 32.49 -3.55
N LYS A 252 -20.38 31.81 -4.47
CA LYS A 252 -20.39 30.35 -4.58
C LYS A 252 -19.71 29.94 -5.88
N VAL A 253 -18.88 28.91 -5.82
CA VAL A 253 -18.21 28.35 -7.01
C VAL A 253 -18.41 26.84 -7.02
N TYR A 254 -19.02 26.30 -8.06
CA TYR A 254 -19.31 24.87 -8.18
C TYR A 254 -19.37 24.41 -9.63
N ALA A 255 -19.36 23.10 -9.86
CA ALA A 255 -19.50 22.55 -11.21
C ALA A 255 -20.96 22.12 -11.50
N ARG A 256 -21.41 22.34 -12.73
CA ARG A 256 -22.66 21.82 -13.29
C ARG A 256 -22.38 21.20 -14.65
N GLY A 257 -22.20 19.87 -14.69
CA GLY A 257 -21.71 19.20 -15.91
C GLY A 257 -20.31 19.71 -16.29
N ARG A 258 -20.16 20.20 -17.52
CA ARG A 258 -18.92 20.81 -18.05
C ARG A 258 -18.82 22.32 -17.84
N GLU A 259 -19.60 22.84 -16.91
CA GLU A 259 -19.63 24.26 -16.58
C GLU A 259 -19.12 24.48 -15.16
N ILE A 260 -18.29 25.49 -14.97
CA ILE A 260 -17.98 26.07 -13.66
C ILE A 260 -18.91 27.25 -13.47
N VAL A 261 -19.76 27.19 -12.46
CA VAL A 261 -20.75 28.22 -12.12
C VAL A 261 -20.21 29.07 -10.97
N ILE A 262 -20.29 30.39 -11.12
CA ILE A 262 -19.90 31.36 -10.10
C ILE A 262 -21.12 32.23 -9.78
N GLU A 263 -21.68 32.10 -8.58
CA GLU A 263 -22.82 32.90 -8.12
C GLU A 263 -22.40 33.90 -7.05
N GLY A 264 -23.18 34.97 -6.86
CA GLY A 264 -22.96 35.96 -5.80
C GLY A 264 -21.91 37.03 -6.13
N VAL A 265 -21.59 37.22 -7.41
CA VAL A 265 -20.68 38.26 -7.92
C VAL A 265 -21.46 39.17 -8.86
N GLU A 266 -21.60 40.46 -8.53
CA GLU A 266 -22.30 41.44 -9.39
C GLU A 266 -21.48 41.83 -10.64
N SER A 267 -20.15 41.86 -10.51
CA SER A 267 -19.19 41.96 -11.62
C SER A 267 -17.78 41.59 -11.14
N GLY A 268 -16.97 40.97 -11.99
CA GLY A 268 -15.60 40.60 -11.66
C GLY A 268 -14.96 39.64 -12.67
N ASP A 269 -13.63 39.62 -12.69
CA ASP A 269 -12.86 38.67 -13.50
C ASP A 269 -12.68 37.35 -12.75
N ALA A 270 -12.78 36.25 -13.47
CA ALA A 270 -12.38 34.93 -13.02
C ALA A 270 -11.11 34.46 -13.75
N LEU A 271 -10.29 33.76 -13.00
CA LEU A 271 -9.09 33.10 -13.49
C LEU A 271 -9.19 31.62 -13.11
N VAL A 272 -9.30 30.76 -14.12
CA VAL A 272 -9.47 29.32 -13.94
C VAL A 272 -8.22 28.62 -14.45
N TYR A 273 -7.68 27.73 -13.63
CA TYR A 273 -6.52 26.91 -13.99
C TYR A 273 -6.87 25.43 -13.87
N ASP A 274 -6.28 24.59 -14.71
CA ASP A 274 -6.31 23.14 -14.51
C ASP A 274 -5.28 22.67 -13.47
N VAL A 275 -5.27 21.37 -13.16
CA VAL A 275 -4.31 20.75 -12.23
C VAL A 275 -2.84 20.90 -12.62
N MET A 276 -2.55 21.17 -13.89
CA MET A 276 -1.19 21.39 -14.39
C MET A 276 -0.80 22.88 -14.33
N GLY A 277 -1.66 23.73 -13.75
CA GLY A 277 -1.44 25.18 -13.64
C GLY A 277 -1.69 25.94 -14.94
N ARG A 278 -2.26 25.32 -15.98
CA ARG A 278 -2.54 25.99 -17.25
C ARG A 278 -3.81 26.81 -17.13
N ILE A 279 -3.80 28.04 -17.66
CA ILE A 279 -4.99 28.90 -17.68
C ILE A 279 -6.01 28.31 -18.66
N VAL A 280 -7.18 27.98 -18.12
CA VAL A 280 -8.34 27.45 -18.85
C VAL A 280 -9.31 28.58 -19.18
N HIS A 281 -9.39 29.59 -18.32
CA HIS A 281 -10.20 30.78 -18.54
C HIS A 281 -9.59 32.01 -17.85
N LYS A 282 -9.68 33.17 -18.51
CA LYS A 282 -9.33 34.48 -17.96
C LYS A 282 -10.27 35.54 -18.54
N GLY A 283 -11.10 36.15 -17.70
CA GLY A 283 -11.97 37.24 -18.14
C GLY A 283 -13.20 37.41 -17.25
N LEU A 284 -14.12 38.26 -17.71
CA LEU A 284 -15.35 38.58 -17.00
C LEU A 284 -16.22 37.34 -16.78
N ILE A 285 -16.80 37.24 -15.59
CA ILE A 285 -17.78 36.21 -15.26
C ILE A 285 -19.11 36.55 -15.94
N ASP A 286 -19.51 35.73 -16.92
CA ASP A 286 -20.83 35.80 -17.58
C ASP A 286 -21.60 34.50 -17.35
N GLY A 287 -22.12 34.35 -16.12
CA GLY A 287 -22.90 33.18 -15.68
C GLY A 287 -22.07 31.93 -15.38
N PHE A 288 -21.44 31.35 -16.40
CA PHE A 288 -20.67 30.10 -16.27
C PHE A 288 -19.48 30.01 -17.23
N ILE A 289 -18.48 29.22 -16.85
CA ILE A 289 -17.27 28.98 -17.62
C ILE A 289 -17.31 27.54 -18.13
N HIS A 290 -17.33 27.36 -19.46
CA HIS A 290 -17.25 26.03 -20.05
C HIS A 290 -15.82 25.49 -19.98
N VAL A 291 -15.68 24.22 -19.59
CA VAL A 291 -14.38 23.52 -19.59
C VAL A 291 -14.43 22.28 -20.48
N ASN A 292 -13.38 22.08 -21.26
CA ASN A 292 -13.35 21.04 -22.29
C ASN A 292 -13.09 19.63 -21.73
N ALA A 293 -12.69 19.50 -20.46
CA ALA A 293 -12.30 18.24 -19.85
C ALA A 293 -12.93 18.07 -18.45
N ALA A 294 -13.12 16.81 -18.04
CA ALA A 294 -13.34 16.50 -16.64
C ALA A 294 -12.01 16.70 -15.92
N GLY A 295 -12.06 17.18 -14.68
CA GLY A 295 -10.85 17.42 -13.92
C GLY A 295 -11.06 18.35 -12.75
N ILE A 296 -9.98 18.59 -12.03
CA ILE A 296 -9.93 19.59 -10.97
C ILE A 296 -9.49 20.91 -11.58
N TYR A 297 -10.21 21.96 -11.22
CA TYR A 297 -9.93 23.33 -11.62
C TYR A 297 -9.75 24.20 -10.37
N MET A 298 -8.81 25.13 -10.42
CA MET A 298 -8.66 26.18 -9.41
C MET A 298 -9.27 27.46 -9.96
N VAL A 299 -10.23 28.02 -9.25
CA VAL A 299 -11.01 29.20 -9.66
C VAL A 299 -10.70 30.34 -8.72
N LYS A 300 -10.01 31.36 -9.22
CA LYS A 300 -9.77 32.62 -8.51
C LYS A 300 -10.75 33.68 -9.02
N VAL A 301 -11.46 34.35 -8.11
CA VAL A 301 -12.45 35.39 -8.45
C VAL A 301 -11.98 36.74 -7.90
N GLY A 302 -11.55 37.65 -8.78
CA GLY A 302 -10.89 38.89 -8.38
C GLY A 302 -9.63 38.64 -7.54
N GLU A 303 -9.51 39.36 -6.42
CA GLU A 303 -8.40 39.20 -5.45
C GLU A 303 -8.64 38.14 -4.37
N ARG A 304 -9.74 37.37 -4.46
CA ARG A 304 -10.07 36.32 -3.49
C ARG A 304 -9.14 35.12 -3.60
N GLU A 305 -9.12 34.29 -2.57
CA GLU A 305 -8.43 33.00 -2.62
C GLU A 305 -9.00 32.08 -3.70
N ALA A 306 -8.13 31.26 -4.28
CA ALA A 306 -8.54 30.32 -5.33
C ALA A 306 -9.31 29.15 -4.72
N ARG A 307 -10.49 28.85 -5.27
CA ARG A 307 -11.35 27.75 -4.85
C ARG A 307 -11.20 26.55 -5.77
N LYS A 308 -11.12 25.36 -5.19
CA LYS A 308 -11.05 24.11 -5.94
C LYS A 308 -12.44 23.70 -6.42
N VAL A 309 -12.57 23.38 -7.69
CA VAL A 309 -13.81 22.91 -8.33
C VAL A 309 -13.55 21.62 -9.08
N VAL A 310 -14.41 20.62 -8.90
CA VAL A 310 -14.30 19.34 -9.61
C VAL A 310 -15.38 19.26 -10.68
N VAL A 311 -14.96 19.20 -11.95
CA VAL A 311 -15.85 19.09 -13.12
C VAL A 311 -15.88 17.64 -13.60
N ARG A 312 -17.07 17.09 -13.85
CA ARG A 312 -17.30 15.70 -14.30
C ARG A 312 -17.69 15.64 -15.79
#